data_AF-A0A6N7LKA6-F1
#
_entry.id   AF-A0A6N7LKA6-F1
#
_cell.length_a   1.000
_cell.length_b   1.000
_cell.length_c   1.000
_cell.angle_alpha   90.00
_cell.angle_beta   90.00
_cell.angle_gamma   90.00
#
_symmetry.space_group_name_H-M   'P 1'
#
loop_
_entity.id
_entity.type
_entity.pdbx_description
1 polymer ?
#
loop_
_entity_poly.entity_id
_entity_poly.type
_entity_poly.pdbx_seq_one_letter_code
_entity_poly.pdbx_strand_id
1 'polypeptide(L)'
;MPNSKEDIRGAIEKLAHTEYATADPTDVGIMVQLYTYESNKSFDTERTVLDITKANFAVFGSVMLIGNSSFFAHALRPGWAIAISTVTICIISLAASALSTFYDKYFTVHRQKVSILQRGVWRKRPLDWVESKYVAADLKTKFEDSASLGIIEYIRYNYTLKWINLIPLFVALIVGLAYIFFGEAATPAPAGQS
;
A
#
# COMPACT_ATOMS: atom_id res chain seq x y z
N MET A 1 19.12 -16.79 5.43
CA MET A 1 18.58 -18.14 5.72
C MET A 1 17.16 -17.98 6.26
N PRO A 2 16.13 -18.45 5.53
CA PRO A 2 14.77 -18.57 6.07
C PRO A 2 14.78 -19.49 7.30
N ASN A 3 13.83 -19.32 8.24
CA ASN A 3 13.71 -20.26 9.35
C ASN A 3 13.40 -21.64 8.76
N SER A 4 14.17 -22.66 9.14
CA SER A 4 13.84 -24.02 8.76
C SER A 4 12.50 -24.41 9.42
N LYS A 5 11.76 -25.34 8.82
CA LYS A 5 10.54 -25.89 9.44
C LYS A 5 10.82 -26.47 10.84
N GLU A 6 12.06 -26.91 11.06
CA GLU A 6 12.55 -27.40 12.35
C GLU A 6 12.70 -26.27 13.38
N ASP A 7 13.19 -25.09 12.97
CA ASP A 7 13.29 -23.91 13.84
C ASP A 7 11.91 -23.42 14.31
N ILE A 8 10.94 -23.39 13.41
CA ILE A 8 9.55 -22.99 13.73
C ILE A 8 8.93 -23.99 14.72
N ARG A 9 9.09 -25.29 14.46
CA ARG A 9 8.57 -26.35 15.34
C ARG A 9 9.23 -26.31 16.71
N GLY A 10 10.55 -26.17 16.76
CA GLY A 10 11.30 -26.05 18.01
C GLY A 10 10.89 -24.83 18.82
N ALA A 11 10.64 -23.68 18.18
CA ALA A 11 10.15 -22.48 18.87
C ALA A 11 8.72 -22.67 19.43
N ILE A 12 7.84 -23.36 18.70
CA ILE A 12 6.48 -23.68 19.18
C ILE A 12 6.55 -24.62 20.39
N GLU A 13 7.37 -25.67 20.32
CA GLU A 13 7.56 -26.62 21.41
C GLU A 13 8.18 -25.93 22.64
N LYS A 14 9.16 -25.05 22.44
CA LYS A 14 9.75 -24.22 23.50
C LYS A 14 8.69 -23.33 24.16
N LEU A 15 7.83 -22.68 23.37
CA LEU A 15 6.74 -21.84 23.88
C LEU A 15 5.65 -22.62 24.62
N ALA A 16 5.47 -23.91 24.30
CA ALA A 16 4.48 -24.77 24.92
C ALA A 16 4.98 -25.39 26.24
N HIS A 17 6.27 -25.73 26.33
CA HIS A 17 6.82 -26.50 27.44
C HIS A 17 7.74 -25.70 28.38
N THR A 18 8.21 -24.52 27.98
CA THR A 18 9.10 -23.70 28.80
C THR A 18 8.31 -22.68 29.61
N GLU A 19 8.41 -22.74 30.94
CA GLU A 19 7.99 -21.64 31.80
C GLU A 19 9.03 -20.51 31.72
N TYR A 20 8.65 -19.44 31.03
CA TYR A 20 9.48 -18.24 31.00
C TYR A 20 9.34 -17.48 32.32
N ALA A 21 10.45 -17.31 33.02
CA ALA A 21 10.55 -16.44 34.20
C ALA A 21 10.10 -15.01 33.87
N THR A 22 9.63 -14.28 34.87
CA THR A 22 9.30 -12.86 34.73
C THR A 22 10.57 -12.08 34.36
N ALA A 23 10.47 -11.21 33.36
CA ALA A 23 11.58 -10.41 32.88
C ALA A 23 12.08 -9.42 33.93
N ASP A 24 13.38 -9.13 33.89
CA ASP A 24 13.99 -8.05 34.67
C ASP A 24 13.41 -6.68 34.25
N PRO A 25 13.26 -5.71 35.17
CA PRO A 25 12.82 -4.37 34.83
C PRO A 25 13.59 -3.71 33.68
N THR A 26 14.88 -4.02 33.52
CA THR A 26 15.72 -3.50 32.43
C THR A 26 15.25 -4.02 31.07
N ASP A 27 15.00 -5.33 30.95
CA ASP A 27 14.48 -5.95 29.73
C ASP A 27 13.08 -5.44 29.37
N VAL A 28 12.24 -5.21 30.39
CA VAL A 28 10.93 -4.58 30.22
C VAL A 28 11.08 -3.16 29.67
N GLY A 29 12.05 -2.38 30.18
CA GLY A 29 12.37 -1.05 29.67
C GLY A 29 12.76 -1.07 28.18
N ILE A 30 13.62 -2.00 27.78
CA ILE A 30 14.01 -2.19 26.36
C ILE A 30 12.80 -2.54 25.50
N MET A 31 11.96 -3.48 25.96
CA MET A 31 10.75 -3.86 25.22
C MET A 31 9.75 -2.71 25.09
N VAL A 32 9.60 -1.86 26.12
CA VAL A 32 8.71 -0.68 26.06
C VAL A 32 9.20 0.32 25.02
N GLN A 33 10.51 0.58 24.97
CA GLN A 33 11.10 1.47 23.97
C GLN A 33 10.91 0.89 22.56
N LEU A 34 11.21 -0.40 22.38
CA LEU A 34 11.03 -1.08 21.10
C LEU A 34 9.56 -1.09 20.66
N TYR A 35 8.63 -1.42 21.56
CA TYR A 35 7.20 -1.36 21.30
C TYR A 35 6.76 0.03 20.86
N THR A 36 7.21 1.08 21.55
CA THR A 36 6.84 2.47 21.24
C THR A 36 7.38 2.88 19.87
N TYR A 37 8.64 2.59 19.59
CA TYR A 37 9.26 2.86 18.29
C TYR A 37 8.53 2.16 17.14
N GLU A 38 8.28 0.85 17.29
CA GLU A 38 7.63 0.04 16.26
C GLU A 38 6.16 0.44 16.08
N SER A 39 5.47 0.80 17.16
CA SER A 39 4.10 1.33 17.12
C SER A 39 4.02 2.63 16.33
N ASN A 40 4.90 3.60 16.63
CA ASN A 40 4.96 4.88 15.90
C ASN A 40 5.22 4.65 14.40
N LYS A 41 6.19 3.78 14.07
CA LYS A 41 6.47 3.41 12.68
C LYS A 41 5.25 2.80 11.97
N SER A 42 4.42 2.05 12.69
CA SER A 42 3.16 1.51 12.16
C SER A 42 2.22 2.64 11.76
N PHE A 43 2.01 3.63 12.64
CA PHE A 43 1.16 4.77 12.35
C PHE A 43 1.66 5.61 11.17
N ASP A 44 2.97 5.84 11.07
CA ASP A 44 3.56 6.58 9.94
C ASP A 44 3.35 5.85 8.61
N THR A 45 3.40 4.52 8.63
CA THR A 45 3.11 3.68 7.45
C THR A 45 1.65 3.83 7.01
N GLU A 46 0.71 3.76 7.95
CA GLU A 46 -0.73 3.95 7.67
C GLU A 46 -1.00 5.34 7.07
N ARG A 47 -0.37 6.38 7.64
CA ARG A 47 -0.44 7.74 7.11
C ARG A 47 0.10 7.83 5.67
N THR A 48 1.20 7.15 5.39
CA THR A 48 1.80 7.11 4.05
C THR A 48 0.83 6.54 3.00
N VAL A 49 0.07 5.48 3.33
CA VAL A 49 -0.94 4.92 2.41
C VAL A 49 -2.05 5.93 2.10
N LEU A 50 -2.50 6.69 3.10
CA LEU A 50 -3.48 7.75 2.91
C LEU A 50 -2.91 8.89 2.06
N ASP A 51 -1.66 9.28 2.28
CA ASP A 51 -1.02 10.36 1.54
C ASP A 51 -0.76 9.98 0.07
N ILE A 52 -0.41 8.72 -0.23
CA ILE A 52 -0.38 8.17 -1.60
C ILE A 52 -1.74 8.33 -2.26
N THR A 53 -2.81 7.99 -1.54
CA THR A 53 -4.17 8.09 -2.06
C THR A 53 -4.55 9.52 -2.38
N LYS A 54 -4.28 10.46 -1.45
CA LYS A 54 -4.52 11.90 -1.68
C LYS A 54 -3.70 12.42 -2.87
N ALA A 55 -2.43 12.02 -2.99
CA ALA A 55 -1.57 12.42 -4.10
C ALA A 55 -2.12 11.94 -5.45
N ASN A 56 -2.59 10.68 -5.52
CA ASN A 56 -3.22 10.14 -6.73
C ASN A 56 -4.45 10.96 -7.15
N PHE A 57 -5.33 11.31 -6.21
CA PHE A 57 -6.49 12.18 -6.50
C PHE A 57 -6.09 13.62 -6.86
N ALA A 58 -5.04 14.16 -6.24
CA ALA A 58 -4.53 15.49 -6.57
C ALA A 58 -3.96 15.53 -8.00
N VAL A 59 -3.21 14.50 -8.40
CA VAL A 59 -2.71 14.38 -9.78
C VAL A 59 -3.87 14.23 -10.75
N PHE A 60 -4.85 13.39 -10.44
CA PHE A 60 -6.06 13.26 -11.26
C PHE A 60 -6.76 14.60 -11.48
N GLY A 61 -7.02 15.35 -10.41
CA GLY A 61 -7.62 16.69 -10.49
C GLY A 61 -6.76 17.66 -11.30
N SER A 62 -5.44 17.61 -11.14
CA SER A 62 -4.50 18.48 -11.88
C SER A 62 -4.50 18.16 -13.37
N VAL A 63 -4.46 16.88 -13.75
CA VAL A 63 -4.50 16.46 -15.16
C VAL A 63 -5.83 16.84 -15.80
N MET A 64 -6.95 16.69 -15.08
CA MET A 64 -8.27 17.11 -15.58
C MET A 64 -8.38 18.62 -15.76
N LEU A 65 -7.82 19.42 -14.85
CA LEU A 65 -7.79 20.88 -14.97
C LEU A 65 -6.93 21.34 -16.14
N ILE A 66 -5.74 20.76 -16.30
CA ILE A 66 -4.84 21.07 -17.42
C ILE A 66 -5.48 20.67 -18.75
N GLY A 67 -6.10 19.48 -18.82
CA GLY A 67 -6.79 19.00 -20.01
C GLY A 67 -7.97 19.87 -20.44
N ASN A 68 -8.66 20.51 -19.49
CA ASN A 68 -9.76 21.45 -19.77
C ASN A 68 -9.31 22.91 -19.96
N SER A 69 -8.01 23.20 -19.83
CA SER A 69 -7.50 24.56 -20.04
C SER A 69 -7.44 24.93 -21.52
N SER A 70 -7.81 26.17 -21.85
CA SER A 70 -7.80 26.71 -23.22
C SER A 70 -6.43 26.63 -23.89
N PHE A 71 -5.35 26.66 -23.10
CA PHE A 71 -3.98 26.56 -23.59
C PHE A 71 -3.65 25.19 -24.21
N PHE A 72 -4.05 24.09 -23.56
CA PHE A 72 -3.77 22.74 -24.07
C PHE A 72 -4.62 22.38 -25.29
N ALA A 73 -5.87 22.86 -25.34
CA ALA A 73 -6.75 22.69 -26.50
C ALA A 73 -6.24 23.43 -27.75
N HIS A 74 -5.48 24.52 -27.57
CA HIS A 74 -4.87 25.28 -28.67
C HIS A 74 -3.49 24.75 -29.11
N ALA A 75 -2.70 24.18 -28.19
CA ALA A 75 -1.34 23.71 -28.49
C ALA A 75 -1.27 22.27 -29.02
N LEU A 76 -2.24 21.42 -28.69
CA LEU A 76 -2.32 20.01 -29.13
C LEU A 76 -3.67 19.74 -29.78
N ARG A 77 -3.70 18.83 -30.76
CA ARG A 77 -4.99 18.28 -31.26
C ARG A 77 -5.76 17.69 -30.07
N PRO A 78 -7.05 18.03 -29.88
CA PRO A 78 -7.82 17.65 -28.69
C PRO A 78 -7.77 16.14 -28.36
N GLY A 79 -7.80 15.28 -29.37
CA GLY A 79 -7.71 13.83 -29.18
C GLY A 79 -6.37 13.34 -28.61
N TRP A 80 -5.25 13.98 -28.98
CA TRP A 80 -3.94 13.63 -28.41
C TRP A 80 -3.82 14.08 -26.96
N ALA A 81 -4.34 15.26 -26.61
CA ALA A 81 -4.34 15.75 -25.24
C ALA A 81 -5.15 14.83 -24.30
N ILE A 82 -6.30 14.33 -24.77
CA ILE A 82 -7.16 13.39 -24.03
C ILE A 82 -6.48 12.03 -23.90
N ALA A 83 -5.86 11.51 -24.97
CA ALA A 83 -5.14 10.24 -24.93
C ALA A 83 -3.97 10.29 -23.92
N ILE A 84 -3.14 11.33 -23.96
CA ILE A 84 -2.00 11.50 -23.05
C ILE A 84 -2.48 11.63 -21.59
N SER A 85 -3.53 12.43 -21.36
CA SER A 85 -4.13 12.59 -20.03
C SER A 85 -4.66 11.26 -19.49
N THR A 86 -5.38 10.51 -20.32
CA THR A 86 -5.95 9.21 -19.96
C THR A 86 -4.86 8.20 -19.58
N VAL A 87 -3.84 8.07 -20.43
CA VAL A 87 -2.70 7.16 -20.18
C VAL A 87 -1.96 7.54 -18.90
N THR A 88 -1.71 8.84 -18.69
CA THR A 88 -1.01 9.34 -17.49
C THR A 88 -1.78 9.01 -16.22
N ILE A 89 -3.09 9.27 -16.18
CA ILE A 89 -3.93 8.93 -15.03
C ILE A 89 -3.92 7.42 -14.79
N CYS A 90 -4.06 6.61 -15.85
CA CYS A 90 -4.05 5.15 -15.72
C CYS A 90 -2.75 4.62 -15.08
N ILE A 91 -1.59 5.09 -15.56
CA ILE A 91 -0.29 4.66 -15.02
C ILE A 91 -0.14 5.06 -13.56
N ILE A 92 -0.47 6.31 -13.22
CA ILE A 92 -0.28 6.83 -11.85
C ILE A 92 -1.24 6.16 -10.87
N SER A 93 -2.49 5.95 -11.26
CA SER A 93 -3.47 5.23 -10.44
C SER A 93 -3.14 3.76 -10.24
N LEU A 94 -2.60 3.08 -11.27
CA LEU A 94 -2.09 1.70 -11.11
C LEU A 94 -0.90 1.65 -10.15
N ALA A 95 0.05 2.58 -10.30
CA ALA A 95 1.21 2.67 -9.42
C ALA A 95 0.81 2.95 -7.96
N ALA A 96 -0.11 3.89 -7.74
CA ALA A 96 -0.66 4.20 -6.42
C ALA A 96 -1.37 2.98 -5.80
N SER A 97 -2.21 2.30 -6.57
CA SER A 97 -2.91 1.08 -6.15
C SER A 97 -1.95 -0.05 -5.75
N ALA A 98 -0.90 -0.28 -6.56
CA ALA A 98 0.14 -1.26 -6.26
C ALA A 98 0.92 -0.88 -4.99
N LEU A 99 1.38 0.37 -4.88
CA LEU A 99 2.10 0.85 -3.69
C LEU A 99 1.26 0.75 -2.41
N SER A 100 -0.01 1.16 -2.44
CA SER A 100 -0.91 0.99 -1.30
C SER A 100 -1.04 -0.48 -0.89
N THR A 101 -1.04 -1.40 -1.85
CA THR A 101 -1.10 -2.85 -1.58
C THR A 101 0.19 -3.36 -0.92
N PHE A 102 1.36 -2.93 -1.40
CA PHE A 102 2.64 -3.25 -0.78
C PHE A 102 2.73 -2.76 0.67
N TYR A 103 2.35 -1.50 0.91
CA TYR A 103 2.37 -0.94 2.25
C TYR A 103 1.37 -1.62 3.19
N ASP A 104 0.21 -2.05 2.71
CA ASP A 104 -0.76 -2.80 3.51
C ASP A 104 -0.26 -4.21 3.88
N LYS A 105 0.39 -4.92 2.94
CA LYS A 105 1.07 -6.20 3.25
C LYS A 105 2.12 -6.01 4.35
N TYR A 106 2.99 -5.01 4.18
CA TYR A 106 4.03 -4.69 5.16
C TYR A 106 3.42 -4.35 6.53
N PHE A 107 2.39 -3.50 6.54
CA PHE A 107 1.69 -3.07 7.74
C PHE A 107 1.01 -4.22 8.49
N THR A 108 0.46 -5.20 7.77
CA THR A 108 -0.15 -6.40 8.39
C THR A 108 0.88 -7.21 9.17
N VAL A 109 2.06 -7.45 8.60
CA VAL A 109 3.16 -8.16 9.28
C VAL A 109 3.70 -7.33 10.44
N HIS A 110 3.82 -6.02 10.25
CA HIS A 110 4.28 -5.08 11.28
C HIS A 110 3.32 -5.02 12.49
N ARG A 111 2.01 -5.03 12.26
CA ARG A 111 1.00 -5.13 13.33
C ARG A 111 1.14 -6.42 14.14
N GLN A 112 1.49 -7.55 13.51
CA GLN A 112 1.76 -8.79 14.23
C GLN A 112 2.97 -8.65 15.15
N LYS A 113 4.05 -8.03 14.67
CA LYS A 113 5.26 -7.72 15.45
C LYS A 113 4.92 -6.84 16.67
N VAL A 114 4.20 -5.72 16.45
CA VAL A 114 3.78 -4.81 17.52
C VAL A 114 2.89 -5.51 18.54
N SER A 115 1.96 -6.36 18.10
CA SER A 115 1.09 -7.15 19.00
C SER A 115 1.87 -8.14 19.88
N ILE A 116 2.95 -8.72 19.36
CA ILE A 116 3.81 -9.61 20.16
C ILE A 116 4.57 -8.79 21.20
N LEU A 117 5.15 -7.64 20.82
CA LEU A 117 5.84 -6.74 21.75
C LEU A 117 4.92 -6.21 22.84
N GLN A 118 3.71 -5.76 22.49
CA GLN A 118 2.70 -5.29 23.43
C GLN A 118 2.37 -6.37 24.48
N ARG A 119 2.17 -7.62 24.04
CA ARG A 119 1.96 -8.75 24.94
C ARG A 119 3.18 -9.06 25.79
N GLY A 120 4.39 -8.91 25.24
CA GLY A 120 5.65 -9.06 25.97
C GLY A 120 5.77 -8.06 27.12
N VAL A 121 5.50 -6.78 26.82
CA VAL A 121 5.49 -5.68 27.82
C VAL A 121 4.44 -5.93 28.90
N TRP A 122 3.18 -6.15 28.53
CA TRP A 122 2.09 -6.29 29.51
C TRP A 122 2.21 -7.53 30.39
N ARG A 123 2.71 -8.63 29.84
CA ARG A 123 2.90 -9.88 30.57
C ARG A 123 4.30 -9.99 31.20
N LYS A 124 5.12 -8.94 31.09
CA LYS A 124 6.52 -8.92 31.57
C LYS A 124 7.31 -10.16 31.15
N ARG A 125 7.15 -10.56 29.88
CA ARG A 125 7.83 -11.75 29.32
C ARG A 125 9.26 -11.38 28.93
N PRO A 126 10.23 -12.30 29.07
CA PRO A 126 11.62 -12.03 28.73
C PRO A 126 11.81 -11.92 27.22
N LEU A 127 12.94 -11.35 26.79
CA LEU A 127 13.27 -11.19 25.36
C LEU A 127 13.29 -12.54 24.61
N ASP A 128 13.76 -13.60 25.26
CA ASP A 128 13.73 -14.97 24.72
C ASP A 128 12.32 -15.44 24.33
N TRP A 129 11.29 -15.01 25.08
CA TRP A 129 9.90 -15.32 24.75
C TRP A 129 9.46 -14.57 23.49
N VAL A 130 9.87 -13.30 23.35
CA VAL A 130 9.58 -12.47 22.17
C VAL A 130 10.24 -13.06 20.94
N GLU A 131 11.51 -13.44 21.03
CA GLU A 131 12.26 -14.07 19.94
C GLU A 131 11.61 -15.40 19.52
N SER A 132 11.28 -16.26 20.49
CA SER A 132 10.58 -17.51 20.22
C SER A 132 9.21 -17.27 19.55
N LYS A 133 8.49 -16.20 19.93
CA LYS A 133 7.24 -15.80 19.28
C LYS A 133 7.44 -15.27 17.86
N TYR A 134 8.54 -14.56 17.59
CA TYR A 134 8.86 -14.10 16.24
C TYR A 134 9.18 -15.26 15.29
N VAL A 135 9.95 -16.24 15.77
CA VAL A 135 10.26 -17.47 15.02
C VAL A 135 8.99 -18.29 14.82
N ALA A 136 8.20 -18.52 15.87
CA ALA A 136 6.95 -19.28 15.78
C ALA A 136 5.88 -18.61 14.89
N ALA A 137 5.87 -17.27 14.81
CA ALA A 137 4.98 -16.52 13.93
C ALA A 137 5.51 -16.39 12.49
N ASP A 138 6.72 -16.91 12.22
CA ASP A 138 7.42 -16.85 10.95
C ASP A 138 7.51 -15.41 10.38
N LEU A 139 7.78 -14.44 11.26
CA LEU A 139 7.75 -13.03 10.88
C LEU A 139 8.77 -12.70 9.80
N LYS A 140 9.95 -13.34 9.82
CA LYS A 140 11.02 -13.07 8.86
C LYS A 140 10.58 -13.38 7.43
N THR A 141 10.08 -14.59 7.20
CA THR A 141 9.61 -15.01 5.88
C THR A 141 8.39 -14.19 5.46
N LYS A 142 7.49 -13.84 6.38
CA LYS A 142 6.39 -12.92 6.10
C LYS A 142 6.86 -11.50 5.71
N PHE A 143 7.93 -10.98 6.33
CA PHE A 143 8.51 -9.70 5.95
C PHE A 143 9.15 -9.77 4.55
N GLU A 144 9.89 -10.83 4.26
CA GLU A 144 10.46 -11.07 2.92
C GLU A 144 9.35 -11.19 1.86
N ASP A 145 8.28 -11.94 2.16
CA ASP A 145 7.11 -12.07 1.29
C ASP A 145 6.36 -10.74 1.09
N SER A 146 6.30 -9.90 2.13
CA SER A 146 5.68 -8.57 2.05
C SER A 146 6.39 -7.60 1.10
N ALA A 147 7.68 -7.84 0.80
CA ALA A 147 8.44 -7.05 -0.17
C ALA A 147 8.19 -7.48 -1.63
N SER A 148 7.46 -8.57 -1.86
CA SER A 148 7.11 -9.06 -3.18
C SER A 148 5.60 -8.94 -3.41
N LEU A 149 5.20 -8.68 -4.65
CA LEU A 149 3.80 -8.67 -5.05
C LEU A 149 3.68 -9.30 -6.42
N GLY A 150 3.17 -10.54 -6.46
CA GLY A 150 2.88 -11.21 -7.71
C GLY A 150 1.67 -10.56 -8.41
N ILE A 151 1.58 -10.67 -9.74
CA ILE A 151 0.43 -10.13 -10.49
C ILE A 151 -0.90 -10.78 -10.03
N ILE A 152 -0.91 -12.10 -9.88
CA ILE A 152 -2.10 -12.85 -9.40
C ILE A 152 -2.46 -12.45 -7.98
N GLU A 153 -1.43 -12.29 -7.13
CA GLU A 153 -1.60 -11.85 -5.76
C GLU A 153 -2.22 -10.45 -5.71
N TYR A 154 -1.64 -9.50 -6.46
CA TYR A 154 -2.18 -8.15 -6.60
C TYR A 154 -3.64 -8.17 -7.04
N ILE A 155 -4.01 -8.94 -8.05
CA ILE A 155 -5.39 -9.01 -8.55
C ILE A 155 -6.34 -9.51 -7.45
N ARG A 156 -5.97 -10.60 -6.76
CA ARG A 156 -6.79 -11.23 -5.71
C ARG A 156 -6.80 -10.46 -4.40
N TYR A 157 -5.81 -9.60 -4.15
CA TYR A 157 -5.71 -8.85 -2.91
C TYR A 157 -6.88 -7.86 -2.79
N ASN A 158 -7.77 -8.11 -1.83
CA ASN A 158 -8.96 -7.30 -1.63
C ASN A 158 -8.74 -6.28 -0.52
N TYR A 159 -8.32 -5.09 -0.91
CA TYR A 159 -8.03 -3.99 0.01
C TYR A 159 -8.75 -2.71 -0.42
N THR A 160 -9.38 -2.01 0.51
CA THR A 160 -10.25 -0.87 0.19
C THR A 160 -9.48 0.28 -0.46
N LEU A 161 -8.30 0.64 0.04
CA LEU A 161 -7.53 1.75 -0.54
C LEU A 161 -6.93 1.41 -1.92
N LYS A 162 -6.68 0.12 -2.20
CA LYS A 162 -6.35 -0.33 -3.56
C LYS A 162 -7.48 0.04 -4.53
N TRP A 163 -8.72 -0.32 -4.20
CA TRP A 163 -9.88 0.00 -5.04
C TRP A 163 -10.14 1.50 -5.16
N ILE A 164 -9.99 2.24 -4.07
CA ILE A 164 -10.12 3.70 -4.08
C ILE A 164 -9.09 4.33 -5.03
N ASN A 165 -7.86 3.85 -5.04
CA ASN A 165 -6.82 4.34 -5.96
C ASN A 165 -7.04 3.97 -7.43
N LEU A 166 -7.92 3.00 -7.72
CA LEU A 166 -8.32 2.66 -9.09
C LEU A 166 -9.49 3.51 -9.61
N ILE A 167 -10.19 4.26 -8.76
CA ILE A 167 -11.30 5.13 -9.18
C ILE A 167 -10.87 6.12 -10.28
N PRO A 168 -9.76 6.88 -10.13
CA PRO A 168 -9.35 7.83 -11.17
C PRO A 168 -9.01 7.15 -12.50
N LEU A 169 -8.46 5.93 -12.46
CA LEU A 169 -8.24 5.11 -13.65
C LEU A 169 -9.55 4.79 -14.35
N PHE A 170 -10.57 4.29 -13.62
CA PHE A 170 -11.85 3.94 -14.25
C PHE A 170 -12.54 5.16 -14.85
N VAL A 171 -12.50 6.30 -14.13
CA VAL A 171 -13.05 7.56 -14.65
C VAL A 171 -12.32 8.02 -15.91
N ALA A 172 -10.99 8.00 -15.91
CA ALA A 172 -10.20 8.38 -17.07
C ALA A 172 -10.47 7.47 -18.29
N LEU A 173 -10.58 6.16 -18.08
CA LEU A 173 -10.93 5.22 -19.15
C LEU A 173 -12.32 5.49 -19.72
N ILE A 174 -13.33 5.73 -18.87
CA ILE A 174 -14.69 6.05 -19.31
C ILE A 174 -14.69 7.33 -20.15
N VAL A 175 -14.02 8.39 -19.68
CA VAL A 175 -13.93 9.67 -20.39
C VAL A 175 -13.18 9.53 -21.71
N GLY A 176 -12.04 8.82 -21.72
CA GLY A 176 -11.25 8.58 -22.93
C GLY A 176 -12.02 7.76 -23.97
N LEU A 177 -12.71 6.69 -23.55
CA LEU A 177 -13.55 5.89 -24.44
C LEU A 177 -14.74 6.70 -24.97
N ALA A 178 -15.42 7.46 -24.11
CA ALA A 178 -16.52 8.32 -24.53
C ALA A 178 -16.06 9.34 -25.59
N TYR A 179 -14.86 9.90 -25.45
CA TYR A 179 -14.30 10.78 -26.47
C TYR A 179 -14.00 10.04 -27.79
N ILE A 180 -13.45 8.82 -27.74
CA ILE A 180 -13.20 8.04 -28.96
C ILE A 180 -14.50 7.71 -29.71
N PHE A 181 -15.57 7.35 -28.99
CA PHE A 181 -16.83 6.94 -29.61
C PHE A 181 -17.76 8.11 -29.99
N PHE A 182 -17.72 9.22 -29.26
CA PHE A 182 -18.66 10.34 -29.44
C PHE A 182 -18.00 11.68 -29.77
N GLY A 183 -16.67 11.82 -29.64
CA GLY A 183 -15.96 13.08 -29.78
C GLY A 183 -15.82 13.60 -31.21
N GLU A 184 -15.80 12.73 -32.22
CA GLU A 184 -15.75 13.15 -33.64
C GLU A 184 -17.11 13.66 -34.16
N ALA A 185 -18.22 13.32 -33.51
CA ALA A 185 -19.56 13.79 -33.90
C ALA A 185 -19.80 15.28 -33.57
N ALA A 186 -18.92 15.91 -32.78
CA ALA A 186 -19.11 17.25 -32.22
C ALA A 186 -18.14 18.31 -32.78
N THR A 187 -17.37 18.03 -33.83
CA THR A 187 -16.65 19.07 -34.58
C THR A 187 -17.64 19.81 -35.48
N PRO A 188 -18.08 21.05 -35.16
CA PRO A 188 -18.86 21.82 -36.11
C PRO A 188 -18.02 22.03 -37.38
N ALA A 189 -18.65 21.83 -38.54
CA ALA A 189 -18.06 22.16 -39.82
C ALA A 189 -17.49 23.60 -39.75
N PRO A 190 -16.30 23.87 -40.31
CA PRO A 190 -15.78 25.22 -40.36
C PRO A 190 -16.83 26.09 -41.04
N ALA A 191 -17.34 27.09 -40.32
CA ALA A 191 -18.20 28.10 -40.89
C ALA A 191 -17.46 28.70 -42.11
N GLY A 192 -18.07 28.61 -43.30
CA GLY A 192 -17.56 29.25 -44.51
C GLY A 192 -17.17 30.69 -44.22
N GLN A 193 -16.07 31.22 -44.76
CA GLN A 193 -15.90 31.48 -46.19
C GLN A 193 -17.26 31.79 -46.86
N SER A 194 -17.77 32.97 -46.54
CA SER A 194 -18.61 33.77 -47.42
C SER A 194 -17.96 35.14 -47.56
#